data_AF-A0A967SZU8-F1
#
_entry.id   AF-A0A967SZU8-F1
#
_cell.length_a   1.000
_cell.length_b   1.000
_cell.length_c   1.000
_cell.angle_alpha   90.00
_cell.angle_beta   90.00
_cell.angle_gamma   90.00
#
_symmetry.space_group_name_H-M   'P 1'
#
loop_
_entity.id
_entity.type
_entity.pdbx_description
1 polymer ?
#
loop_
_entity_poly.entity_id
_entity_poly.type
_entity_poly.pdbx_seq_one_letter_code
_entity_poly.pdbx_strand_id
1 'polypeptide(L)' 'SEAYFELGSFEFDNEDYESAIEYYQKALKKDPDDQYRALLQFNLGEAFYIQNNYESAIEHFKKVEDYDPSLDVEYRTNIH' A
#
# COMPACT_ATOMS: atom_id res chain seq x y z
N SER A 1 4.90 10.80 8.51
CA SER A 1 4.14 10.00 7.54
C SER A 1 5.11 9.52 6.47
N GLU A 2 5.71 10.46 5.76
CA GLU A 2 6.67 10.27 4.66
C GLU A 2 7.89 9.38 4.98
N ALA A 3 8.62 9.65 6.07
CA ALA A 3 9.78 8.81 6.43
C ALA A 3 9.44 7.33 6.68
N TYR A 4 8.23 7.01 7.15
CA TYR A 4 7.83 5.61 7.33
C TYR A 4 7.47 4.96 6.00
N PHE A 5 6.91 5.70 5.06
CA PHE A 5 6.68 5.19 3.71
C PHE A 5 7.99 4.91 3.00
N GLU A 6 8.96 5.82 3.05
CA GLU A 6 10.29 5.60 2.44
C GLU A 6 10.98 4.36 3.01
N LEU A 7 10.91 4.16 4.33
CA LEU A 7 11.40 2.94 4.95
C LEU A 7 10.61 1.71 4.48
N GLY A 8 9.29 1.80 4.40
CA GLY A 8 8.46 0.71 3.90
C GLY A 8 8.79 0.33 2.46
N SER A 9 8.99 1.31 1.57
CA SER A 9 9.40 1.11 0.18
C SER A 9 10.78 0.49 0.09
N PHE A 10 11.73 0.95 0.92
CA PHE A 10 13.07 0.37 0.98
C PHE A 10 13.05 -1.10 1.40
N GLU A 11 12.27 -1.46 2.43
CA GLU A 11 12.15 -2.86 2.83
C GLU A 11 11.41 -3.71 1.79
N PHE A 12 10.42 -3.14 1.12
CA PHE A 12 9.71 -3.80 0.01
C PHE A 12 10.66 -4.14 -1.14
N ASP A 13 11.54 -3.19 -1.53
CA ASP A 13 12.56 -3.39 -2.55
C ASP A 13 13.60 -4.43 -2.14
N ASN A 14 13.84 -4.60 -0.83
CA ASN A 14 14.68 -5.67 -0.28
C ASN A 14 13.95 -7.02 -0.13
N GLU A 15 12.70 -7.12 -0.60
CA GLU A 15 11.83 -8.29 -0.46
C GLU A 15 11.48 -8.63 1.01
N ASP A 16 11.78 -7.73 1.97
CA ASP A 16 11.31 -7.83 3.35
C ASP A 16 9.90 -7.21 3.47
N TYR A 17 8.94 -7.94 2.92
CA TYR A 17 7.55 -7.52 2.88
C TYR A 17 6.92 -7.40 4.28
N GLU A 18 7.41 -8.14 5.27
CA GLU A 18 6.88 -8.07 6.64
C GLU A 18 7.27 -6.75 7.32
N SER A 19 8.54 -6.34 7.18
CA SER A 19 8.99 -5.03 7.63
C SER A 19 8.34 -3.89 6.84
N ALA A 20 8.17 -4.06 5.52
CA ALA A 20 7.46 -3.08 4.68
C ALA A 20 6.03 -2.82 5.19
N ILE A 21 5.27 -3.89 5.46
CA ILE A 21 3.91 -3.82 6.01
C ILE A 21 3.90 -3.05 7.34
N GLU A 22 4.84 -3.34 8.26
CA GLU A 22 4.92 -2.65 9.54
C GLU A 22 5.12 -1.13 9.36
N TYR A 23 6.02 -0.75 8.46
CA TYR A 23 6.31 0.66 8.19
C TYR A 23 5.15 1.38 7.49
N TYR A 24 4.51 0.76 6.51
CA TYR A 24 3.31 1.34 5.88
C TYR A 24 2.16 1.52 6.89
N GLN A 25 1.95 0.57 7.80
CA GLN A 25 0.97 0.72 8.88
C GLN A 25 1.33 1.85 9.85
N LYS A 26 2.62 2.05 10.15
CA LYS A 26 3.08 3.20 10.95
C LYS A 26 2.82 4.52 10.22
N ALA A 27 3.00 4.58 8.90
CA ALA A 27 2.68 5.75 8.09
C ALA A 27 1.17 6.05 8.12
N LEU A 28 0.31 5.05 7.95
CA LEU A 28 -1.15 5.21 8.06
C LEU A 28 -1.61 5.74 9.43
N LYS A 29 -0.96 5.34 10.51
CA LYS A 29 -1.23 5.84 11.87
C LYS A 29 -0.87 7.31 12.07
N LYS A 30 -0.18 7.96 11.12
CA LYS A 30 0.11 9.39 11.15
C LYS A 30 -0.98 10.26 10.55
N ASP A 31 -2.15 9.66 10.31
CA ASP A 31 -3.33 10.32 9.76
C ASP A 31 -3.02 11.09 8.45
N PRO A 32 -2.55 10.36 7.42
CA PRO A 32 -2.30 10.96 6.12
C PRO A 32 -3.60 11.46 5.47
N ASP A 33 -3.46 12.40 4.53
CA ASP A 33 -4.56 12.76 3.62
C ASP A 33 -5.00 11.55 2.77
N ASP A 34 -6.15 11.69 2.12
CA ASP A 34 -6.78 10.56 1.42
C ASP A 34 -5.92 10.05 0.26
N GLN A 35 -5.27 10.93 -0.50
CA GLN A 35 -4.41 10.51 -1.60
C GLN A 35 -3.22 9.68 -1.11
N TYR A 36 -2.55 10.14 -0.05
CA TYR A 36 -1.42 9.44 0.51
C TYR A 36 -1.84 8.17 1.26
N ARG A 37 -3.05 8.16 1.83
CA ARG A 37 -3.67 6.97 2.40
C ARG A 37 -3.94 5.92 1.32
N ALA A 38 -4.47 6.31 0.16
CA ALA A 38 -4.71 5.41 -0.96
C ALA A 38 -3.42 4.73 -1.41
N LEU A 39 -2.34 5.50 -1.56
CA LEU A 39 -1.02 4.97 -1.91
C LEU A 39 -0.50 3.96 -0.87
N LEU A 40 -0.65 4.26 0.43
CA LEU A 40 -0.26 3.34 1.50
C LEU A 40 -1.09 2.04 1.51
N GLN A 41 -2.40 2.14 1.24
CA GLN A 41 -3.26 0.95 1.12
C GLN A 41 -2.86 0.10 -0.09
N PHE A 42 -2.50 0.73 -1.20
CA PHE A 42 -2.02 0.04 -2.39
C PHE A 42 -0.74 -0.76 -2.10
N ASN A 43 0.29 -0.13 -1.53
CA ASN A 43 1.55 -0.82 -1.22
C ASN A 43 1.36 -1.95 -0.19
N LEU A 44 0.45 -1.79 0.78
CA LEU A 44 0.06 -2.87 1.68
C LEU A 44 -0.59 -4.03 0.93
N GLY A 45 -1.48 -3.72 -0.01
CA GLY A 45 -2.11 -4.71 -0.88
C GLY A 45 -1.09 -5.51 -1.68
N GLU A 46 -0.11 -4.82 -2.29
CA GLU A 46 0.97 -5.46 -3.04
C GLU A 46 1.85 -6.36 -2.15
N ALA A 47 2.23 -5.88 -0.96
CA ALA A 47 3.05 -6.67 -0.03
C ALA A 47 2.34 -7.96 0.39
N PHE A 48 1.05 -7.88 0.71
CA PHE A 48 0.25 -9.07 1.02
C PHE A 48 0.05 -9.98 -0.19
N TYR A 49 -0.10 -9.41 -1.40
CA TYR A 49 -0.24 -10.18 -2.63
C TYR A 49 1.02 -11.03 -2.90
N ILE A 50 2.22 -10.44 -2.76
CA ILE A 50 3.49 -11.15 -2.97
C ILE A 50 3.69 -12.25 -1.92
N GLN A 51 3.23 -12.03 -0.69
CA GLN A 51 3.21 -13.05 0.37
C GLN A 51 2.13 -14.13 0.15
N ASN A 52 1.38 -14.10 -0.95
CA ASN A 52 0.25 -14.98 -1.26
C ASN A 52 -0.93 -14.85 -0.27
N ASN A 53 -0.97 -13.77 0.51
CA ASN A 53 -2.10 -13.44 1.37
C ASN A 53 -3.13 -12.62 0.59
N TYR A 54 -3.80 -13.30 -0.35
CA TYR A 54 -4.72 -12.65 -1.28
C TYR A 54 -5.95 -12.04 -0.60
N GLU A 55 -6.39 -12.59 0.54
CA GLU A 55 -7.55 -12.05 1.26
C GLU A 55 -7.23 -10.66 1.83
N SER A 56 -6.10 -10.51 2.52
CA SER A 56 -5.65 -9.21 2.99
C SER A 56 -5.32 -8.26 1.83
N ALA A 57 -4.71 -8.76 0.76
CA ALA A 57 -4.42 -7.95 -0.42
C ALA A 57 -5.69 -7.31 -1.01
N ILE A 58 -6.76 -8.11 -1.19
CA ILE A 58 -8.04 -7.63 -1.70
C ILE A 58 -8.68 -6.60 -0.75
N GLU A 59 -8.60 -6.81 0.56
CA GLU A 59 -9.13 -5.84 1.53
C GLU A 59 -8.43 -4.49 1.39
N HIS A 60 -7.11 -4.50 1.25
CA HIS A 60 -6.30 -3.29 1.11
C HIS A 60 -6.52 -2.60 -0.24
N PHE A 61 -6.61 -3.35 -1.35
CA PHE A 61 -6.91 -2.76 -2.66
C PHE A 61 -8.30 -2.11 -2.71
N LYS A 62 -9.32 -2.70 -2.07
CA LYS A 62 -10.65 -2.07 -1.99
C LYS A 62 -10.64 -0.72 -1.28
N LYS A 63 -9.80 -0.57 -0.25
CA LYS A 63 -9.65 0.72 0.47
C LYS A 63 -9.03 1.80 -0.41
N VAL A 64 -8.31 1.46 -1.48
CA VAL A 64 -7.78 2.45 -2.44
C VAL A 64 -8.94 3.20 -3.09
N GLU A 65 -9.98 2.49 -3.54
CA GLU A 65 -11.18 3.10 -4.14
C GLU A 65 -11.94 4.02 -3.17
N ASP A 66 -11.90 3.73 -1.87
CA ASP A 66 -12.54 4.56 -0.84
C ASP A 66 -11.85 5.91 -0.64
N TYR A 67 -10.55 6.01 -0.93
CA TYR A 67 -9.73 7.21 -0.68
C TYR A 67 -9.34 7.96 -1.95
N ASP A 68 -8.91 7.25 -2.99
CA ASP A 68 -8.58 7.81 -4.29
C ASP A 68 -9.01 6.87 -5.44
N PRO A 69 -10.23 7.04 -5.95
CA PRO A 69 -10.72 6.27 -7.11
C PRO A 69 -9.89 6.48 -8.39
N SER A 70 -9.15 7.59 -8.51
CA SER A 70 -8.35 7.86 -9.71
C SER A 70 -7.07 7.04 -9.75
N LEU A 71 -6.52 6.75 -8.57
CA LEU A 71 -5.34 5.92 -8.40
C LEU A 71 -5.61 4.47 -8.84
N ASP A 72 -6.76 3.90 -8.46
CA ASP A 72 -7.19 2.56 -8.92
C ASP A 72 -7.28 2.49 -10.45
N VAL A 73 -7.87 3.51 -11.08
CA VAL A 73 -8.00 3.57 -12.54
C VAL A 73 -6.64 3.62 -13.22
N GLU A 74 -5.70 4.43 -12.73
CA GLU A 74 -4.34 4.51 -13.28
C GLU A 74 -3.66 3.13 -13.26
N TYR A 75 -3.66 2.43 -12.13
CA TYR A 75 -3.04 1.12 -12.01
C TYR A 75 -3.76 0.04 -12.84
N ARG A 76 -5.09 -0.01 -12.83
CA ARG A 76 -5.86 -0.97 -13.66
C ARG A 76 -5.61 -0.80 -15.15
N THR A 77 -5.29 0.40 -15.61
CA THR A 77 -4.91 0.65 -17.01
C THR A 77 -3.45 0.36 -17.32
N ASN A 78 -2.60 0.31 -16.29
CA ASN A 78 -1.15 0.07 -16.41
C ASN A 78 -0.77 -1.42 -16.23
N ILE A 79 -1.69 -2.27 -15.74
CA ILE A 79 -1.54 -3.74 -15.83
C ILE A 79 -1.94 -4.16 -17.25
N HIS A 80 -0.97 -4.18 -18.19
CA HIS A 80 -1.10 -4.75 -19.52
C HIS A 80 -0.02 -5.80 -19.77
#